data_AF-A0AAW2LNZ2-F1
#
_entry.id   AF-A0AAW2LNZ2-F1
#
_cell.length_a   1.000
_cell.length_b   1.000
_cell.length_c   1.000
_cell.angle_alpha   90.00
_cell.angle_beta   90.00
_cell.angle_gamma   90.00
#
_symmetry.space_group_name_H-M   'P 1'
#
loop_
_entity.id
_entity.type
_entity.pdbx_description
1 polymer ?
#
loop_
_entity_poly.entity_id
_entity_poly.type
_entity_poly.pdbx_seq_one_letter_code
_entity_poly.pdbx_strand_id
1 'polypeptide(L)'
;MRIGSHLDEEAKKEIIMCLQCNADIFAWTPQDLEGIDPQVITHHHNIDPSYKPVKQKKRHFGPEKDKIIQAEVSKLMAAGHIGEIQFPEWLSN
;
A
#
# COMPACT_ATOMS: atom_id res chain seq x y z
N MET A 1 16.89 0.38 -15.61
CA MET A 1 16.41 1.72 -15.23
C MET A 1 16.54 2.63 -16.45
N ARG A 2 15.47 3.29 -16.89
CA ARG A 2 15.51 4.22 -18.04
C ARG A 2 15.60 5.65 -17.53
N ILE A 3 16.60 6.40 -17.98
CA ILE A 3 16.81 7.81 -17.65
C ILE A 3 16.69 8.62 -18.95
N GLY A 4 16.33 9.90 -18.85
CA GLY A 4 16.02 10.78 -19.98
C GLY A 4 17.05 10.71 -21.12
N SER A 5 16.54 10.74 -22.36
CA SER A 5 17.32 10.57 -23.59
C SER A 5 18.30 11.70 -23.90
N HIS A 6 18.14 12.87 -23.26
CA HIS A 6 18.92 14.08 -23.53
C HIS A 6 20.07 14.33 -22.55
N LEU A 7 20.35 13.37 -21.66
CA LEU A 7 21.50 13.45 -20.75
C LEU A 7 22.77 13.00 -21.49
N ASP A 8 23.89 13.64 -21.19
CA ASP A 8 25.19 13.14 -21.57
C ASP A 8 25.51 11.80 -20.86
N GLU A 9 26.44 11.03 -21.40
CA GLU A 9 26.74 9.68 -20.90
C GLU A 9 27.39 9.68 -19.50
N GLU A 10 28.08 10.75 -19.14
CA GLU A 10 28.77 10.87 -17.85
C GLU A 10 27.77 11.16 -16.73
N ALA A 11 26.89 12.14 -16.94
CA ALA A 11 25.75 12.44 -16.07
C ALA A 11 24.80 11.25 -15.96
N LYS A 12 24.53 10.52 -17.04
CA LYS A 12 23.75 9.27 -16.96
C LYS A 12 24.39 8.29 -16.00
N LYS A 13 25.70 8.07 -16.10
CA LYS A 13 26.43 7.13 -15.25
C LYS A 13 26.39 7.56 -13.78
N GLU A 14 26.61 8.85 -13.51
CA GLU A 14 26.53 9.40 -12.15
C GLU A 14 25.13 9.25 -11.54
N ILE A 15 24.08 9.56 -12.31
CA ILE A 15 22.70 9.43 -11.84
C ILE A 15 22.34 7.95 -11.60
N ILE A 16 22.77 7.03 -12.48
CA ILE A 16 22.58 5.59 -12.26
C ILE A 16 23.25 5.16 -10.97
N MET A 17 24.52 5.54 -10.76
CA MET A 17 25.25 5.20 -9.54
C MET A 17 24.57 5.77 -8.31
N CYS A 18 24.15 7.04 -8.33
CA CYS A 18 23.44 7.67 -7.22
C CYS A 18 22.15 6.92 -6.87
N LEU A 19 21.31 6.60 -7.85
CA LEU A 19 20.06 5.88 -7.63
C LEU A 19 20.28 4.43 -7.14
N GLN A 20 21.37 3.78 -7.57
CA GLN A 20 21.74 2.45 -7.08
C GLN A 20 22.27 2.51 -5.64
N CYS A 21 23.11 3.49 -5.32
CA CYS A 21 23.68 3.67 -3.99
C CYS A 21 22.64 4.09 -2.94
N ASN A 22 21.53 4.70 -3.36
CA ASN A 22 20.47 5.20 -2.48
C ASN A 22 19.13 4.47 -2.75
N ALA A 23 19.17 3.24 -3.26
CA ALA A 23 17.97 2.51 -3.64
C ALA A 23 16.99 2.31 -2.48
N ASP A 24 17.52 2.18 -1.26
CA ASP A 24 16.79 2.10 0.01
C ASP A 24 16.01 3.39 0.33
N ILE A 25 16.52 4.56 -0.05
CA ILE A 25 15.83 5.85 0.15
C ILE A 25 14.66 6.01 -0.82
N PHE A 26 14.82 5.52 -2.06
CA PHE A 26 13.84 5.73 -3.14
C PHE A 26 12.82 4.61 -3.32
N ALA A 27 13.09 3.41 -2.78
CA ALA A 27 12.21 2.26 -2.91
C ALA A 27 11.56 1.91 -1.57
N TRP A 28 10.52 2.65 -1.20
CA TRP A 28 9.72 2.33 -0.02
C TRP A 28 9.14 0.92 -0.13
N THR A 29 9.55 0.05 0.78
CA THR A 29 8.87 -1.19 1.08
C THR A 29 7.65 -0.88 1.97
N PRO A 30 6.65 -1.76 2.05
CA PRO A 30 5.56 -1.56 2.99
C PRO A 30 6.02 -1.44 4.44
N GLN A 31 7.17 -2.01 4.80
CA GLN A 31 7.77 -1.89 6.12
C GLN A 31 8.28 -0.47 6.39
N ASP A 32 8.73 0.24 5.36
CA ASP A 32 9.24 1.62 5.50
C ASP A 32 8.12 2.65 5.68
N LEU A 33 6.86 2.25 5.43
CA LEU A 33 5.68 3.07 5.69
C LEU A 33 5.28 2.96 7.16
N GLU A 34 6.14 3.39 8.08
CA GLU A 34 5.77 3.57 9.48
C GLU A 34 4.73 4.69 9.55
N GLY A 35 3.45 4.30 9.60
CA GLY A 35 2.35 5.24 9.79
C GLY A 35 2.48 5.99 11.11
N ILE A 36 1.66 7.02 11.29
CA ILE A 36 1.57 7.70 12.58
C ILE A 36 0.89 6.74 13.56
N ASP A 37 1.47 6.59 14.76
CA ASP A 37 0.89 5.76 15.83
C ASP A 37 -0.59 6.17 16.05
N PRO A 38 -1.55 5.22 15.96
CA PRO A 38 -2.96 5.49 16.21
C PRO A 38 -3.24 6.15 17.57
N GLN A 39 -2.38 5.95 18.57
CA GLN A 39 -2.47 6.62 19.87
C GLN A 39 -2.19 8.12 19.79
N VAL A 40 -1.39 8.56 18.81
CA VAL A 40 -1.07 9.97 18.58
C VAL A 40 -2.23 10.65 17.86
N ILE A 41 -2.69 10.07 16.75
CA ILE A 41 -3.84 10.58 16.01
C ILE A 41 -4.51 9.46 15.23
N THR A 42 -5.82 9.34 15.42
CA THR A 42 -6.66 8.44 14.63
C THR A 42 -7.71 9.27 13.89
N HIS A 43 -7.89 8.99 12.61
CA HIS A 43 -8.97 9.60 11.84
C HIS A 43 -10.29 8.87 12.11
N HIS A 44 -11.28 9.59 12.61
CA HIS A 44 -12.65 9.07 12.77
C HIS A 44 -13.52 9.56 11.63
N HIS A 45 -14.12 8.61 10.90
CA HIS A 45 -15.12 8.95 9.89
C HIS A 45 -16.45 9.28 10.59
N ASN A 46 -16.88 10.53 10.51
CA ASN A 46 -18.11 10.99 11.15
C ASN A 46 -19.32 10.62 10.26
N ILE A 47 -19.85 9.41 10.45
CA ILE A 47 -21.02 8.92 9.73
C ILE A 47 -22.26 9.27 10.54
N ASP A 48 -23.31 9.77 9.87
CA ASP A 48 -24.60 10.02 10.52
C ASP A 48 -25.18 8.69 11.06
N PRO A 49 -25.46 8.58 12.37
CA PRO A 49 -25.93 7.35 13.01
C PRO A 49 -27.27 6.82 12.46
N SER A 50 -28.04 7.65 11.76
CA SER A 50 -29.30 7.22 11.14
C SER A 50 -29.11 6.33 9.91
N TYR A 51 -27.90 6.31 9.33
CA TYR A 51 -27.60 5.47 8.16
C TYR A 51 -27.41 4.02 8.56
N LYS A 52 -28.06 3.13 7.81
CA LYS A 52 -27.95 1.69 8.01
C LYS A 52 -26.61 1.17 7.43
N PRO A 53 -25.87 0.33 8.18
CA PRO A 53 -24.69 -0.34 7.65
C PRO A 53 -24.98 -1.17 6.41
N VAL A 54 -24.10 -1.08 5.42
CA VAL A 54 -24.20 -1.84 4.17
C VAL A 54 -23.06 -2.86 4.09
N LYS A 55 -23.44 -4.11 3.83
CA LYS A 55 -22.49 -5.19 3.51
C LYS A 55 -22.53 -5.50 2.02
N GLN A 56 -21.57 -4.98 1.28
CA GLN A 56 -21.44 -5.27 -0.15
C GLN A 56 -20.98 -6.71 -0.37
N LYS A 57 -21.58 -7.39 -1.35
CA LYS A 57 -21.22 -8.76 -1.73
C LYS A 57 -19.80 -8.78 -2.29
N LYS A 58 -18.95 -9.70 -1.80
CA LYS A 58 -17.58 -9.91 -2.30
C LYS A 58 -17.57 -10.15 -3.81
N ARG A 59 -16.66 -9.48 -4.53
CA ARG A 59 -16.39 -9.71 -5.96
C ARG A 59 -15.58 -11.00 -6.08
N HIS A 60 -15.95 -11.81 -7.06
CA HIS A 60 -15.12 -12.93 -7.46
C HIS A 60 -14.10 -12.44 -8.47
N PHE A 61 -12.81 -12.66 -8.20
CA PHE A 61 -11.75 -12.44 -9.16
C PHE A 61 -11.34 -13.78 -9.78
N GLY A 62 -10.75 -13.74 -10.98
CA GLY A 62 -10.18 -14.94 -11.58
C GLY A 62 -8.96 -15.44 -10.78
N PRO A 63 -8.59 -16.72 -10.92
CA PRO A 63 -7.57 -17.37 -10.07
C PRO A 63 -6.19 -16.71 -10.13
N GLU A 64 -5.83 -16.08 -11.24
CA GLU A 64 -4.59 -15.31 -11.37
C GLU A 64 -4.58 -14.07 -10.47
N LYS A 65 -5.68 -13.29 -10.49
CA LYS A 65 -5.83 -12.09 -9.67
C LYS A 65 -5.95 -12.44 -8.19
N ASP A 66 -6.65 -13.52 -7.86
CA ASP A 66 -6.77 -13.98 -6.47
C ASP A 66 -5.40 -14.27 -5.85
N LYS A 67 -4.46 -14.87 -6.60
CA LYS A 67 -3.09 -15.10 -6.11
C LYS A 67 -2.35 -13.79 -5.82
N ILE A 68 -2.49 -12.79 -6.69
CA ILE A 68 -1.86 -11.47 -6.50
C ILE A 68 -2.45 -10.78 -5.27
N ILE A 69 -3.78 -10.81 -5.12
CA ILE A 69 -4.49 -10.25 -3.97
C ILE A 69 -4.03 -10.92 -2.67
N GLN A 70 -3.94 -12.26 -2.64
CA GLN A 70 -3.47 -13.00 -1.47
C GLN A 70 -2.03 -12.65 -1.08
N ALA A 71 -1.15 -12.50 -2.06
CA ALA A 71 0.24 -12.12 -1.82
C ALA A 71 0.32 -10.71 -1.22
N GLU A 72 -0.43 -9.74 -1.76
CA GLU A 72 -0.43 -8.37 -1.24
C GLU A 72 -1.07 -8.27 0.14
N VAL A 73 -2.18 -8.98 0.39
CA VAL A 73 -2.80 -9.06 1.74
C VAL A 73 -1.82 -9.61 2.76
N SER A 74 -1.09 -10.68 2.43
CA SER A 74 -0.08 -11.26 3.32
C SER A 74 1.04 -10.26 3.64
N LYS A 75 1.48 -9.49 2.63
CA LYS A 75 2.52 -8.47 2.76
C LYS A 75 2.08 -7.32 3.69
N LEU A 76 0.86 -6.81 3.50
CA LEU A 76 0.31 -5.72 4.33
C LEU A 76 0.02 -6.18 5.76
N MET A 77 -0.43 -7.43 5.93
CA MET A 77 -0.66 -8.01 7.25
C MET A 77 0.66 -8.20 8.01
N ALA A 78 1.71 -8.69 7.35
CA ALA A 78 3.04 -8.81 7.95
C ALA A 78 3.65 -7.46 8.35
N ALA A 79 3.32 -6.38 7.63
CA ALA A 79 3.74 -5.02 7.98
C ALA A 79 2.87 -4.38 9.09
N GLY A 80 1.79 -5.03 9.54
CA GLY A 80 0.90 -4.50 10.56
C GLY A 80 -0.07 -3.40 10.08
N HIS A 81 -0.14 -3.14 8.78
CA HIS A 81 -1.00 -2.09 8.20
C HIS A 81 -2.46 -2.47 8.13
N ILE A 82 -2.76 -3.77 8.07
CA ILE A 82 -4.11 -4.31 8.07
C ILE A 82 -4.23 -5.41 9.13
N GLY A 83 -5.43 -5.55 9.67
CA GLY A 83 -5.76 -6.58 10.65
C GLY A 83 -7.13 -7.18 10.39
N GLU A 84 -7.37 -8.36 10.96
CA GLU A 84 -8.69 -9.00 10.88
C GLU A 84 -9.69 -8.29 11.81
N ILE A 85 -10.90 -8.07 11.30
CA ILE A 85 -12.03 -7.57 12.08
C ILE A 85 -13.12 -8.64 12.15
N GLN A 86 -13.64 -8.87 13.36
CA GLN A 86 -14.71 -9.83 13.58
C GLN A 86 -16.08 -9.15 13.45
N PHE A 87 -16.98 -9.79 12.72
CA PHE A 87 -18.38 -9.36 12.52
C PHE A 87 -18.57 -7.90 12.06
N PRO A 88 -17.92 -7.46 10.97
CA PRO A 88 -18.08 -6.08 10.49
C PRO A 88 -19.53 -5.82 10.05
N GLU A 89 -20.09 -4.69 10.49
CA GLU A 89 -21.40 -4.20 10.05
C GLU A 89 -21.33 -3.53 8.68
N TRP A 90 -20.19 -2.90 8.38
CA TRP A 90 -19.88 -2.26 7.10
C TRP A 90 -18.88 -3.09 6.30
N LEU A 91 -19.21 -3.41 5.05
CA LEU A 91 -18.28 -4.06 4.11
C LEU A 91 -18.37 -3.38 2.75
N SER A 92 -17.24 -2.91 2.23
CA SER A 92 -17.12 -2.34 0.89
C SER A 92 -16.29 -3.26 -0.02
N ASN A 93 -16.59 -3.29 -1.32
CA ASN A 93 -15.96 -4.19 -2.28
C ASN A 93 -15.89 -3.66 -3.73
#